data_AF-A0A399NPV2-F1
#
_entry.id   AF-A0A399NPV2-F1
#
_cell.length_a   1.000
_cell.length_b   1.000
_cell.length_c   1.000
_cell.angle_alpha   90.00
_cell.angle_beta   90.00
_cell.angle_gamma   90.00
#
_symmetry.space_group_name_H-M   'P 1'
#
loop_
_entity.id
_entity.type
_entity.pdbx_description
1 polymer ?
#
loop_
_entity_poly.entity_id
_entity_poly.type
_entity_poly.pdbx_seq_one_letter_code
_entity_poly.pdbx_strand_id
1 'polypeptide(L)'
;AAERGVRLSVRVADGTGDPGVPATELVTIVGNLVDNAIDAAADPSVATARGDDRGRVELSLSRTDAGGLVVEVADDGPGVDPAVRPRVLEFGVTTKAGDAGPRGVGLALVARSAARLG
;
A
#
# COMPACT_ATOMS: atom_id res chain seq x y z
N ALA A 1 6.22 13.34 -3.67
CA ALA A 1 6.31 11.99 -4.26
C ALA A 1 6.64 12.03 -5.76
N ALA A 2 7.80 12.59 -6.12
CA ALA A 2 8.35 12.58 -7.49
C ALA A 2 9.73 11.88 -7.55
N GLU A 3 10.21 11.36 -6.42
CA GLU A 3 11.61 10.92 -6.27
C GLU A 3 11.87 9.49 -6.78
N ARG A 4 10.83 8.72 -7.12
CA ARG A 4 10.96 7.32 -7.61
C ARG A 4 10.36 7.08 -8.99
N GLY A 5 10.00 8.11 -9.73
CA GLY A 5 9.44 7.96 -11.08
C GLY A 5 8.04 7.33 -11.13
N VAL A 6 7.32 7.21 -10.02
CA VAL A 6 5.97 6.63 -9.95
C VAL A 6 4.89 7.72 -10.02
N ARG A 7 3.80 7.46 -10.72
CA ARG A 7 2.59 8.29 -10.74
C ARG A 7 1.63 7.82 -9.64
N LEU A 8 1.47 8.64 -8.60
CA LEU A 8 0.45 8.44 -7.57
C LEU A 8 -0.83 9.19 -7.94
N SER A 9 -1.96 8.47 -7.91
CA SER A 9 -3.30 9.05 -8.01
C SER A 9 -4.09 8.76 -6.75
N VAL A 10 -4.91 9.73 -6.32
CA VAL A 10 -5.74 9.61 -5.13
C VAL A 10 -7.19 9.86 -5.53
N ARG A 11 -8.08 8.94 -5.14
CA ARG A 11 -9.53 9.05 -5.32
C ARG A 11 -10.21 8.94 -3.96
N VAL A 12 -11.16 9.83 -3.70
CA VAL A 12 -12.01 9.76 -2.52
C VAL A 12 -13.43 9.71 -3.01
N ALA A 13 -14.15 8.63 -2.70
CA ALA A 13 -15.53 8.48 -3.10
C ALA A 13 -16.41 9.52 -2.40
N ASP A 14 -17.46 9.97 -3.10
CA ASP A 14 -18.44 10.86 -2.50
C ASP A 14 -19.08 10.22 -1.26
N GLY A 15 -19.34 11.03 -0.24
CA GLY A 15 -19.88 10.53 1.03
C GLY A 15 -18.83 9.88 1.95
N THR A 16 -17.55 9.86 1.58
CA THR A 16 -16.50 9.35 2.47
C THR A 16 -16.39 10.16 3.77
N GLY A 17 -16.55 11.49 3.74
CA GLY A 17 -16.67 12.31 4.96
C GLY A 17 -15.56 12.09 6.00
N ASP A 18 -15.91 12.14 7.29
CA ASP A 18 -14.99 11.90 8.41
C ASP A 18 -14.54 10.42 8.47
N PRO A 19 -13.23 10.11 8.38
CA PRO A 19 -12.73 8.73 8.43
C PRO A 19 -13.24 7.90 9.62
N GLY A 20 -13.64 8.52 10.74
CA GLY A 20 -14.12 7.81 11.93
C GLY A 20 -13.03 6.95 12.59
N VAL A 21 -11.76 7.19 12.23
CA VAL A 21 -10.57 6.50 12.74
C VAL A 21 -9.56 7.55 13.22
N PRO A 22 -8.73 7.25 14.24
CA PRO A 22 -7.67 8.15 14.66
C PRO A 22 -6.71 8.46 13.50
N ALA A 23 -6.38 9.74 13.32
CA ALA A 23 -5.49 10.18 12.25
C ALA A 23 -4.13 9.45 12.25
N THR A 24 -3.60 9.11 13.43
CA THR A 24 -2.35 8.35 13.58
C THR A 24 -2.43 6.93 13.02
N GLU A 25 -3.57 6.26 13.20
CA GLU A 25 -3.80 4.92 12.65
C GLU A 25 -3.97 5.00 11.13
N LEU A 26 -4.71 5.99 10.63
CA LEU A 26 -4.88 6.20 9.20
C LEU A 26 -3.56 6.52 8.49
N VAL A 27 -2.72 7.38 9.08
CA VAL A 27 -1.38 7.69 8.57
C VAL A 27 -0.50 6.43 8.55
N THR A 28 -0.59 5.58 9.60
CA THR A 28 0.16 4.33 9.65
C THR A 28 -0.30 3.38 8.54
N ILE A 29 -1.60 3.20 8.35
CA ILE A 29 -2.16 2.31 7.33
C ILE A 29 -1.80 2.81 5.92
N VAL A 30 -2.17 4.05 5.60
CA VAL A 30 -1.95 4.63 4.26
C VAL A 30 -0.46 4.74 3.95
N GLY A 31 0.34 5.22 4.90
CA GLY A 31 1.78 5.38 4.70
C GLY A 31 2.46 4.06 4.34
N ASN A 32 2.22 3.00 5.13
CA ASN A 32 2.84 1.70 4.87
C ASN A 32 2.32 1.04 3.58
N LEU A 33 1.04 1.19 3.25
CA LEU A 33 0.50 0.64 2.01
C LEU A 33 1.04 1.38 0.77
N VAL A 34 1.03 2.71 0.80
CA VAL A 34 1.51 3.55 -0.31
C VAL A 34 3.01 3.42 -0.48
N ASP A 35 3.81 3.35 0.59
CA ASP A 35 5.25 3.12 0.49
C ASP A 35 5.57 1.75 -0.14
N ASN A 36 4.85 0.70 0.27
CA ASN A 36 5.00 -0.62 -0.32
C ASN A 36 4.64 -0.63 -1.82
N ALA A 37 3.54 0.03 -2.17
CA ALA A 37 3.06 0.15 -3.54
C ALA A 37 4.01 0.97 -4.43
N ILE A 38 4.56 2.09 -3.92
CA ILE A 38 5.55 2.90 -4.62
C ILE A 38 6.83 2.11 -4.85
N ASP A 39 7.31 1.38 -3.85
CA ASP A 39 8.51 0.55 -3.99
C ASP A 39 8.30 -0.56 -5.02
N ALA A 40 7.11 -1.18 -5.07
CA ALA A 40 6.78 -2.20 -6.05
C ALA A 40 6.65 -1.62 -7.48
N ALA A 41 5.99 -0.47 -7.63
CA ALA A 41 5.82 0.21 -8.91
C ALA A 41 7.12 0.82 -9.45
N ALA A 42 8.08 1.11 -8.58
CA ALA A 42 9.41 1.61 -8.96
C ALA A 42 10.38 0.50 -9.37
N ASP A 43 9.96 -0.77 -9.37
CA ASP A 43 10.80 -1.88 -9.79
C ASP A 43 11.22 -1.71 -11.27
N PRO A 44 12.53 -1.77 -11.60
CA PRO A 44 13.02 -1.57 -12.97
C PRO A 44 12.42 -2.52 -14.01
N SER A 45 11.94 -3.71 -13.59
CA SER A 45 11.27 -4.66 -14.49
C SER A 45 9.96 -4.10 -15.05
N VAL A 46 9.30 -3.19 -14.32
CA VAL A 46 8.01 -2.56 -14.71
C VAL A 46 8.20 -1.57 -15.86
N ALA A 47 9.27 -0.76 -15.83
CA ALA A 47 9.54 0.27 -16.84
C ALA A 47 9.76 -0.31 -18.25
N THR A 48 10.39 -1.48 -18.35
CA THR A 48 10.68 -2.13 -19.65
C THR A 48 9.44 -2.68 -20.36
N ALA A 49 8.32 -2.85 -19.66
CA ALA A 49 7.16 -3.58 -20.18
C ALA A 49 6.13 -2.71 -20.91
N ARG A 50 6.09 -1.39 -20.70
CA ARG A 50 4.93 -0.57 -21.11
C ARG A 50 5.21 0.69 -21.94
N GLY A 51 6.46 1.10 -22.15
CA GLY A 51 6.79 2.30 -22.93
C GLY A 51 6.34 3.63 -22.30
N ASP A 52 5.68 3.59 -21.14
CA ASP A 52 5.54 4.69 -20.19
C ASP A 52 6.53 4.40 -19.06
N ASP A 53 7.56 5.25 -18.90
CA ASP A 53 8.70 5.03 -18.01
C ASP A 53 8.36 5.12 -16.51
N ARG A 54 7.06 5.16 -16.16
CA ARG A 54 6.58 5.44 -14.80
C ARG A 54 5.58 4.40 -14.32
N GLY A 55 5.92 3.70 -13.24
CA GLY A 55 4.97 2.87 -12.50
C GLY A 55 3.78 3.69 -11.99
N ARG A 56 2.68 3.02 -11.65
CA ARG A 56 1.43 3.65 -11.21
C ARG A 56 0.99 3.10 -9.87
N VAL A 57 0.56 4.02 -9.00
CA VAL A 57 -0.09 3.71 -7.72
C VAL A 57 -1.40 4.48 -7.65
N GLU A 58 -2.44 3.79 -7.21
CA GLU A 58 -3.76 4.33 -6.96
C GLU A 58 -4.12 4.11 -5.49
N LEU A 59 -4.42 5.19 -4.79
CA LEU A 59 -5.04 5.17 -3.47
C LEU A 59 -6.52 5.52 -3.64
N SER A 60 -7.42 4.67 -3.17
CA SER A 60 -8.83 4.97 -3.09
C SER A 60 -9.36 4.87 -1.64
N LEU A 61 -10.21 5.83 -1.29
CA LEU A 61 -10.94 5.86 -0.02
C LEU A 61 -12.44 5.80 -0.31
N SER A 62 -13.14 4.89 0.34
CA SER A 62 -14.60 4.76 0.20
C SER A 62 -15.26 4.28 1.49
N ARG A 63 -16.59 4.23 1.51
CA ARG A 63 -17.36 3.63 2.60
C ARG A 63 -18.05 2.36 2.16
N THR A 64 -18.11 1.40 3.08
CA THR A 64 -19.04 0.29 3.01
C THR A 64 -20.47 0.75 3.35
N ASP A 65 -21.46 -0.03 2.95
CA ASP A 65 -22.87 0.20 3.32
C ASP A 65 -23.08 0.18 4.85
N ALA A 66 -22.22 -0.53 5.59
CA ALA A 66 -22.22 -0.58 7.05
C ALA A 66 -21.48 0.61 7.71
N GLY A 67 -20.98 1.57 6.93
CA GLY A 67 -20.30 2.78 7.42
C GLY A 67 -18.80 2.65 7.65
N GLY A 68 -18.24 1.44 7.52
CA GLY A 68 -16.80 1.20 7.62
C GLY A 68 -15.99 1.88 6.51
N LEU A 69 -14.82 2.41 6.85
CA LEU A 69 -13.87 3.01 5.90
C LEU A 69 -13.08 1.93 5.17
N VAL A 70 -13.07 1.99 3.83
CA VAL A 70 -12.23 1.15 2.97
C VAL A 70 -11.07 2.00 2.47
N VAL A 71 -9.85 1.51 2.70
CA VAL A 71 -8.60 2.05 2.15
C VAL A 71 -8.05 1.02 1.19
N GLU A 72 -8.02 1.34 -0.09
CA GLU A 72 -7.46 0.47 -1.12
C GLU A 72 -6.24 1.14 -1.75
N VAL A 73 -5.16 0.38 -1.87
CA VAL A 73 -3.96 0.79 -2.59
C VAL A 73 -3.67 -0.25 -3.65
N ALA A 74 -3.66 0.17 -4.90
CA ALA A 74 -3.34 -0.67 -6.05
C ALA A 74 -2.08 -0.13 -6.75
N ASP A 75 -1.16 -1.03 -7.09
CA ASP A 75 0.02 -0.74 -7.89
C ASP A 75 0.10 -1.65 -9.11
N ASP A 76 0.93 -1.27 -10.07
CA ASP A 76 1.25 -2.09 -11.24
C ASP A 76 2.65 -2.71 -11.19
N GLY A 77 3.18 -2.90 -9.99
CA GLY A 77 4.42 -3.63 -9.74
C GLY A 77 4.32 -5.13 -10.06
N PRO A 78 5.40 -5.89 -9.81
CA PRO A 78 5.48 -7.31 -10.12
C PRO A 78 4.54 -8.20 -9.28
N GLY A 79 3.90 -7.63 -8.25
CA GLY A 79 3.05 -8.34 -7.31
C GLY A 79 3.84 -9.07 -6.22
N VAL A 80 3.09 -9.76 -5.35
CA VAL A 80 3.64 -10.55 -4.24
C VAL A 80 3.82 -12.00 -4.68
N ASP A 81 4.96 -12.60 -4.36
CA ASP A 81 5.21 -14.03 -4.58
C ASP A 81 4.07 -14.88 -3.98
N PRO A 82 3.40 -15.74 -4.78
CA PRO A 82 2.33 -16.61 -4.30
C PRO A 82 2.71 -17.46 -3.09
N ALA A 83 3.98 -17.86 -2.95
CA ALA A 83 4.46 -18.63 -1.80
C ALA A 83 4.48 -17.81 -0.50
N VAL A 84 4.62 -16.49 -0.60
CA VAL A 84 4.71 -15.56 0.54
C VAL A 84 3.36 -14.93 0.86
N ARG A 85 2.47 -14.80 -0.13
CA ARG A 85 1.14 -14.17 -0.01
C ARG A 85 0.33 -14.57 1.22
N PRO A 86 0.25 -15.86 1.64
CA PRO A 86 -0.53 -16.25 2.83
C PRO A 86 0.02 -15.68 4.14
N ARG A 87 1.30 -15.31 4.15
CA ARG A 87 2.06 -14.89 5.34
C ARG A 87 2.50 -13.44 5.26
N VAL A 88 2.09 -12.71 4.23
CA VAL A 88 2.60 -11.35 3.93
C VAL A 88 2.28 -10.31 5.01
N LEU A 89 1.30 -10.61 5.87
CA LEU A 89 0.93 -9.79 7.03
C LEU A 89 1.68 -10.19 8.31
N GLU A 90 2.41 -11.30 8.31
CA GLU A 90 3.22 -11.72 9.45
C GLU A 90 4.43 -10.81 9.63
N PHE A 91 4.79 -10.57 10.89
CA PHE A 91 5.94 -9.75 11.22
C PHE A 91 7.23 -10.34 10.65
N GLY A 92 8.01 -9.51 9.94
CA GLY A 92 9.31 -9.88 9.38
C GLY A 92 9.25 -10.55 8.01
N VAL A 93 8.05 -10.80 7.46
CA VAL A 93 7.91 -11.35 6.10
C VAL A 93 8.12 -10.26 5.06
N THR A 94 9.00 -10.51 4.08
CA THR A 94 9.29 -9.58 2.98
C THR A 94 9.68 -10.32 1.71
N THR A 95 9.30 -9.77 0.56
CA THR A 95 9.68 -10.24 -0.78
C THR A 95 10.84 -9.46 -1.40
N LYS A 96 11.38 -8.45 -0.69
CA LYS A 96 12.44 -7.55 -1.19
C LYS A 96 13.84 -8.10 -0.88
N ALA A 97 14.67 -8.37 -1.89
CA ALA A 97 16.04 -8.89 -1.71
C ALA A 97 17.06 -7.81 -1.24
N GLY A 98 18.00 -8.19 -0.36
CA GLY A 98 19.29 -7.48 -0.06
C GLY A 98 19.29 -6.35 0.99
N ASP A 99 20.21 -6.35 1.96
CA ASP A 99 20.36 -5.44 3.13
C ASP A 99 20.05 -3.94 2.96
N ALA A 100 18.99 -3.45 3.64
CA ALA A 100 18.85 -2.08 4.16
C ALA A 100 17.56 -1.96 4.99
N GLY A 101 17.67 -1.78 6.32
CA GLY A 101 16.59 -1.39 7.24
C GLY A 101 15.79 -2.52 7.92
N PRO A 102 14.97 -2.20 8.94
CA PRO A 102 14.03 -3.16 9.55
C PRO A 102 12.93 -3.51 8.54
N ARG A 103 13.12 -4.60 7.77
CA ARG A 103 12.22 -5.05 6.70
C ARG A 103 11.07 -5.90 7.22
N GLY A 104 10.01 -5.99 6.43
CA GLY A 104 8.84 -6.85 6.71
C GLY A 104 7.95 -6.37 7.86
N VAL A 105 8.08 -5.10 8.26
CA VAL A 105 7.30 -4.52 9.37
C VAL A 105 6.03 -3.83 8.85
N GLY A 106 6.06 -3.26 7.64
CA GLY A 106 5.01 -2.35 7.19
C GLY A 106 3.62 -2.98 7.09
N LEU A 107 3.48 -4.13 6.43
CA LEU A 107 2.19 -4.82 6.33
C LEU A 107 1.72 -5.42 7.67
N ALA A 108 2.66 -5.83 8.53
CA ALA A 108 2.34 -6.26 9.88
C ALA A 108 1.79 -5.10 10.74
N LEU A 109 2.31 -3.88 10.58
CA LEU A 109 1.77 -2.68 11.21
C LEU A 109 0.38 -2.35 10.69
N VAL A 110 0.16 -2.44 9.38
CA VAL A 110 -1.18 -2.25 8.78
C VAL A 110 -2.18 -3.23 9.39
N ALA A 111 -1.85 -4.53 9.43
CA ALA A 111 -2.72 -5.55 10.00
C ALA A 111 -3.01 -5.31 11.49
N ARG A 112 -1.99 -4.91 12.26
CA ARG A 112 -2.15 -4.57 13.69
C ARG A 112 -2.99 -3.31 13.91
N SER A 113 -2.86 -2.31 13.04
CA SER A 113 -3.66 -1.08 13.09
C SER A 113 -5.12 -1.36 12.74
N ALA A 114 -5.37 -2.08 11.64
CA ALA A 114 -6.72 -2.48 11.23
C ALA A 114 -7.41 -3.30 12.35
N ALA A 115 -6.74 -4.32 12.90
CA ALA A 115 -7.30 -5.14 13.98
C ALA A 115 -7.65 -4.36 15.26
N ARG A 116 -7.01 -3.20 15.51
CA ARG A 116 -7.34 -2.34 16.65
C ARG A 116 -8.56 -1.46 16.41
N LEU A 117 -8.94 -1.25 15.14
CA LEU A 117 -10.09 -0.42 14.77
C LEU A 117 -11.41 -1.20 14.73
N GLY A 118 -11.35 -2.54 14.79
CA GLY A 118 -12.51 -3.44 14.74
C GLY A 118 -12.75 -4.01 13.34
#